data_AF-A0A0U2UUT0-F1
#
_entry.id   AF-A0A0U2UUT0-F1
#
_cell.length_a   1.000
_cell.length_b   1.000
_cell.length_c   1.000
_cell.angle_alpha   90.00
_cell.angle_beta   90.00
_cell.angle_gamma   90.00
#
_symmetry.space_group_name_H-M   'P 1'
#
loop_
_entity.id
_entity.type
_entity.pdbx_description
1 polymer ?
#
loop_
_entity_poly.entity_id
_entity_poly.type
_entity_poly.pdbx_seq_one_letter_code
_entity_poly.pdbx_strand_id
1 'polypeptide(L)'
;MSNGLEIISGVNDTLVINVNGIAKTYTFSPGSYSASELVQELNDKLNADNMAVSILDGNLNLAQNDGLSMNLLGGNLSRDLFFSYSEGTADEDTDNKGISIQKGITADDTLVLDMPNCTGTELGMPGLNISTAETASNAIQSIKNAITITSAYRARMGAYQNRLEHTLSNVQNYAENLTASESRIRDADIAKEMTELIKNRIIAEAGIAVLAQANALPQSILKLLM
;
A
#
# COMPACT_ATOMS: atom_id res chain seq x y z
N MET A 1 -9.23 12.19 1.64
CA MET A 1 -10.58 12.80 1.51
C MET A 1 -10.96 13.80 2.60
N SER A 2 -10.21 13.96 3.71
CA SER A 2 -10.66 14.82 4.83
C SER A 2 -10.69 16.33 4.54
N ASN A 3 -10.09 16.81 3.44
CA ASN A 3 -9.86 18.25 3.19
C ASN A 3 -10.48 18.77 1.87
N GLY A 4 -11.36 17.99 1.20
CA GLY A 4 -11.86 18.36 -0.13
C GLY A 4 -10.85 18.07 -1.25
N LEU A 5 -11.25 18.36 -2.49
CA LEU A 5 -10.43 18.17 -3.70
C LEU A 5 -10.62 19.36 -4.64
N GLU A 6 -9.52 19.91 -5.14
CA GLU A 6 -9.54 20.88 -6.22
C GLU A 6 -9.46 20.17 -7.57
N ILE A 7 -10.46 20.39 -8.42
CA ILE A 7 -10.51 19.89 -9.78
C ILE A 7 -9.99 20.95 -10.74
N ILE A 8 -8.95 20.61 -11.48
CA ILE A 8 -8.29 21.42 -12.50
C ILE A 8 -8.48 20.73 -13.85
N SER A 9 -8.98 21.47 -14.84
CA SER A 9 -9.25 20.91 -16.17
C SER A 9 -7.96 20.43 -16.85
N GLY A 10 -8.02 19.25 -17.47
CA GLY A 10 -6.89 18.57 -18.08
C GLY A 10 -5.95 17.86 -17.10
N VAL A 11 -6.03 18.18 -15.80
CA VAL A 11 -5.13 17.62 -14.77
C VAL A 11 -5.82 16.51 -13.99
N ASN A 12 -6.99 16.75 -13.39
CA ASN A 12 -7.71 15.78 -12.57
C ASN A 12 -9.25 15.90 -12.73
N ASP A 13 -9.70 16.05 -13.97
CA ASP A 13 -11.11 16.31 -14.33
C ASP A 13 -11.84 15.12 -14.97
N THR A 14 -11.18 13.97 -15.13
CA THR A 14 -11.74 12.80 -15.82
C THR A 14 -11.71 11.54 -14.96
N LEU A 15 -12.82 10.80 -14.95
CA LEU A 15 -12.94 9.47 -14.35
C LEU A 15 -13.42 8.48 -15.40
N VAL A 16 -12.72 7.35 -15.58
CA VAL A 16 -13.09 6.33 -16.58
C VAL A 16 -13.46 5.04 -15.88
N ILE A 17 -14.72 4.63 -16.01
CA ILE A 17 -15.28 3.44 -15.36
C ILE A 17 -15.82 2.51 -16.44
N ASN A 18 -15.51 1.22 -16.32
CA ASN A 18 -16.17 0.22 -17.14
C ASN A 18 -17.48 -0.20 -16.49
N VAL A 19 -18.55 0.00 -17.24
CA VAL A 19 -19.90 -0.42 -16.88
C VAL A 19 -20.31 -1.47 -17.91
N ASN A 20 -20.45 -2.72 -17.48
CA ASN A 20 -20.93 -3.83 -18.32
C ASN A 20 -20.11 -4.05 -19.61
N GLY A 21 -18.78 -3.94 -19.53
CA GLY A 21 -17.86 -4.10 -20.65
C GLY A 21 -17.61 -2.83 -21.46
N ILE A 22 -18.34 -1.74 -21.19
CA ILE A 22 -18.23 -0.47 -21.92
C ILE A 22 -17.50 0.55 -21.05
N ALA A 23 -16.39 1.09 -21.56
CA ALA A 23 -15.68 2.19 -20.90
C ALA A 23 -16.47 3.49 -21.06
N LYS A 24 -16.82 4.12 -19.94
CA LYS A 24 -17.48 5.41 -19.87
C LYS A 24 -16.60 6.44 -19.19
N THR A 25 -16.51 7.62 -19.79
CA THR A 25 -15.72 8.73 -19.29
C THR A 25 -16.65 9.79 -18.70
N TYR A 26 -16.45 10.11 -17.44
CA TYR A 26 -17.13 11.17 -16.72
C TYR A 26 -16.17 12.34 -16.57
N THR A 27 -16.61 13.52 -17.01
CA THR A 27 -15.86 14.78 -16.90
C THR A 27 -16.48 15.65 -15.82
N PHE A 28 -15.62 16.27 -15.01
CA PHE A 28 -16.00 17.11 -13.88
C PHE A 28 -15.67 18.56 -14.17
N SER A 29 -16.48 19.47 -13.64
CA SER A 29 -16.22 20.90 -13.80
C SER A 29 -15.03 21.30 -12.93
N PRO A 30 -14.18 22.24 -13.37
CA PRO A 30 -13.09 22.74 -12.54
C PRO A 30 -13.64 23.57 -11.37
N GLY A 31 -13.03 23.41 -10.19
CA GLY A 31 -13.44 24.08 -8.96
C GLY A 31 -12.95 23.37 -7.70
N SER A 32 -13.05 24.04 -6.55
CA SER A 32 -12.76 23.44 -5.25
C SER A 32 -14.02 22.77 -4.71
N TYR A 33 -13.96 21.46 -4.49
CA TYR A 33 -15.07 20.66 -3.97
C TYR A 33 -14.76 20.21 -2.55
N SER A 34 -15.68 20.44 -1.60
CA SER A 34 -15.64 19.71 -0.33
C SER A 34 -15.89 18.21 -0.56
N ALA A 35 -15.53 17.37 0.42
CA ALA A 35 -15.75 15.92 0.31
C ALA A 35 -17.23 15.56 0.06
N SER A 36 -18.17 16.29 0.66
CA SER A 36 -19.60 16.10 0.44
C SER A 36 -20.07 16.57 -0.94
N GLU A 37 -19.57 17.71 -1.43
CA GLU A 37 -19.93 18.25 -2.74
C GLU A 37 -19.37 17.38 -3.86
N LEU A 38 -18.16 16.84 -3.69
CA LEU A 38 -17.54 15.93 -4.65
C LEU A 38 -18.32 14.62 -4.77
N VAL A 39 -18.76 14.05 -3.65
CA VAL A 39 -19.60 12.85 -3.65
C VAL A 39 -20.96 13.12 -4.29
N GLN A 40 -21.52 14.30 -4.07
CA GLN A 40 -22.77 14.69 -4.71
C GLN A 40 -22.60 14.85 -6.22
N GLU A 41 -21.58 15.56 -6.68
CA GLU A 41 -21.28 15.70 -8.11
C GLU A 41 -20.98 14.35 -8.75
N LEU A 42 -20.22 13.47 -8.07
CA LEU A 42 -19.99 12.09 -8.51
C LEU A 42 -21.30 11.32 -8.62
N ASN A 43 -22.19 11.40 -7.62
CA ASN A 43 -23.50 10.76 -7.71
C ASN A 43 -24.35 11.33 -8.84
N ASP A 44 -24.36 12.64 -9.06
CA ASP A 44 -25.15 13.25 -10.13
C ASP A 44 -24.70 12.79 -11.53
N LYS A 45 -23.39 12.60 -11.73
CA LYS A 45 -22.83 12.08 -12.99
C LYS A 45 -22.98 10.56 -13.14
N LEU A 46 -22.90 9.81 -12.05
CA LEU A 46 -22.89 8.34 -12.08
C LEU A 46 -24.30 7.72 -11.92
N ASN A 47 -25.27 8.46 -11.39
CA ASN A 47 -26.66 8.02 -11.23
C ASN A 47 -27.33 7.66 -12.57
N ALA A 48 -26.94 8.33 -13.66
CA ALA A 48 -27.45 8.00 -15.00
C ALA A 48 -27.15 6.54 -15.40
N ASP A 49 -26.11 5.95 -14.81
CA ASP A 49 -25.63 4.60 -15.08
C ASP A 49 -25.83 3.64 -13.90
N ASN A 50 -26.74 4.01 -12.99
CA ASN A 50 -27.16 3.24 -11.81
C ASN A 50 -26.01 2.91 -10.85
N MET A 51 -25.07 3.85 -10.75
CA MET A 51 -23.90 3.78 -9.89
C MET A 51 -24.03 4.78 -8.75
N ALA A 52 -23.78 4.32 -7.54
CA ALA A 52 -23.78 5.12 -6.33
C ALA A 52 -22.35 5.26 -5.78
N VAL A 53 -22.05 6.46 -5.32
CA VAL A 53 -20.79 6.83 -4.69
C VAL A 53 -21.08 7.14 -3.23
N SER A 54 -20.35 6.48 -2.34
CA SER A 54 -20.43 6.66 -0.89
C SER A 54 -19.04 6.87 -0.32
N ILE A 55 -18.93 7.47 0.85
CA ILE A 55 -17.69 7.46 1.61
C ILE A 55 -17.85 6.43 2.72
N LEU A 56 -16.96 5.44 2.76
CA LEU A 56 -16.86 4.48 3.86
C LEU A 56 -15.43 4.54 4.40
N ASP A 57 -15.30 4.73 5.71
CA ASP A 57 -13.99 4.81 6.40
C ASP A 57 -13.01 5.82 5.78
N GLY A 58 -13.52 6.94 5.28
CA GLY A 58 -12.71 8.01 4.67
C GLY A 58 -12.27 7.75 3.22
N ASN A 59 -12.69 6.64 2.62
CA ASN A 59 -12.42 6.28 1.24
C ASN A 59 -13.68 6.38 0.36
N LEU A 60 -13.52 6.77 -0.90
CA LEU A 60 -14.60 6.73 -1.87
C LEU A 60 -14.90 5.27 -2.23
N ASN A 61 -16.13 4.84 -2.00
CA ASN A 61 -16.63 3.54 -2.39
C ASN A 61 -17.67 3.72 -3.50
N LEU A 62 -17.40 3.11 -4.66
CA LEU A 62 -18.31 3.03 -5.79
C LEU A 62 -19.07 1.70 -5.72
N ALA A 63 -20.39 1.74 -5.71
CA ALA A 63 -21.25 0.56 -5.75
C ALA A 63 -22.23 0.65 -6.92
N GLN A 64 -22.35 -0.42 -7.71
CA GLN A 64 -23.47 -0.57 -8.63
C GLN A 64 -24.64 -1.22 -7.91
N ASN A 65 -25.85 -0.67 -8.09
CA ASN A 65 -27.05 -1.20 -7.45
C ASN A 65 -27.57 -2.51 -8.09
N ASP A 66 -26.97 -2.91 -9.22
CA ASP A 66 -27.47 -4.02 -10.06
C ASP A 66 -26.64 -5.32 -9.97
N GLY A 67 -25.66 -5.39 -9.05
CA GLY A 67 -24.85 -6.61 -8.84
C GLY A 67 -23.89 -6.97 -9.98
N LEU A 68 -23.64 -6.03 -10.90
CA LEU A 68 -22.73 -6.18 -12.04
C LEU A 68 -21.29 -5.77 -11.66
N SER A 69 -20.31 -6.35 -12.35
CA SER A 69 -18.89 -6.08 -12.09
C SER A 69 -18.47 -4.71 -12.61
N MET A 70 -18.03 -3.84 -11.71
CA MET A 70 -17.38 -2.59 -12.05
C MET A 70 -15.87 -2.72 -11.91
N ASN A 71 -15.14 -2.24 -12.90
CA ASN A 71 -13.69 -2.02 -12.77
C ASN A 71 -13.39 -0.56 -13.12
N LEU A 72 -12.50 0.05 -12.33
CA LEU A 72 -11.97 1.37 -12.58
C LEU A 72 -10.86 1.25 -13.64
N LEU A 73 -11.07 1.83 -14.82
CA LEU A 73 -10.17 1.67 -15.96
C LEU A 73 -9.12 2.78 -16.05
N GLY A 74 -9.35 3.90 -15.36
CA GLY A 74 -8.41 5.03 -15.30
C GLY A 74 -9.13 6.37 -15.15
N GLY A 75 -8.55 7.41 -15.74
CA GLY A 75 -8.96 8.80 -15.58
C GLY A 75 -8.12 9.50 -14.51
N ASN A 76 -7.74 10.75 -14.77
CA ASN A 76 -6.77 11.42 -13.91
C ASN A 76 -7.32 11.71 -12.50
N LEU A 77 -8.65 11.86 -12.38
CA LEU A 77 -9.35 12.03 -11.10
C LEU A 77 -9.34 10.75 -10.25
N SER A 78 -9.23 9.58 -10.87
CA SER A 78 -9.23 8.29 -10.16
C SER A 78 -8.07 8.13 -9.19
N ARG A 79 -6.94 8.80 -9.46
CA ARG A 79 -5.78 8.85 -8.55
C ARG A 79 -6.15 9.53 -7.23
N ASP A 80 -6.85 10.66 -7.31
CA ASP A 80 -7.15 11.51 -6.16
C ASP A 80 -8.31 10.96 -5.31
N LEU A 81 -9.20 10.16 -5.91
CA LEU A 81 -10.38 9.60 -5.23
C LEU A 81 -10.16 8.27 -4.50
N PHE A 82 -9.26 7.40 -4.98
CA PHE A 82 -9.17 6.01 -4.51
C PHE A 82 -7.84 5.63 -3.85
N PHE A 83 -6.82 6.47 -3.94
CA PHE A 83 -5.54 6.25 -3.28
C PHE A 83 -5.35 7.29 -2.18
N SER A 84 -5.25 6.83 -0.93
CA SER A 84 -4.98 7.71 0.21
C SER A 84 -3.57 8.29 0.08
N TYR A 85 -3.50 9.58 -0.24
CA TYR A 85 -2.25 10.33 -0.34
C TYR A 85 -1.90 10.97 1.01
N SER A 86 -0.73 10.64 1.55
CA SER A 86 -0.10 11.38 2.63
C SER A 86 0.60 12.59 2.01
N GLU A 87 0.20 13.80 2.43
CA GLU A 87 0.93 15.03 2.09
C GLU A 87 2.35 14.93 2.67
N GLY A 88 3.28 14.45 1.86
CA GLY A 88 4.70 14.61 2.10
C GLY A 88 5.03 16.10 1.93
N THR A 89 5.37 16.75 3.02
CA THR A 89 5.76 18.17 3.05
C THR A 89 6.87 18.48 2.06
N ALA A 90 6.62 19.51 1.24
CA ALA A 90 7.59 20.34 0.52
C ALA A 90 8.41 19.69 -0.60
N ASP A 91 7.83 19.64 -1.80
CA ASP A 91 8.46 20.22 -3.00
C ASP A 91 7.34 20.83 -3.86
N GLU A 92 7.49 22.09 -4.26
CA GLU A 92 6.49 22.87 -4.99
C GLU A 92 6.44 22.48 -6.48
N ASP A 93 6.18 21.20 -6.76
CA ASP A 93 5.84 20.71 -8.09
C ASP A 93 4.44 20.07 -8.03
N THR A 94 3.42 20.90 -8.23
CA THR A 94 2.01 20.54 -8.03
C THR A 94 1.50 19.54 -9.07
N ASP A 95 2.25 19.33 -10.15
CA ASP A 95 1.78 18.60 -11.34
C ASP A 95 2.28 17.15 -11.40
N ASN A 96 3.11 16.73 -10.44
CA ASN A 96 3.71 15.40 -10.46
C ASN A 96 3.62 14.65 -9.12
N LYS A 97 2.40 14.19 -8.82
CA LYS A 97 2.07 13.45 -7.61
C LYS A 97 2.47 11.97 -7.75
N GLY A 98 3.67 11.64 -7.27
CA GLY A 98 4.29 10.31 -7.32
C GLY A 98 3.61 9.21 -6.47
N ILE A 99 3.95 7.95 -6.72
CA ILE A 99 3.45 6.77 -5.99
C ILE A 99 4.27 6.56 -4.72
N SER A 100 3.66 6.57 -3.54
CA SER A 100 4.33 6.21 -2.28
C SER A 100 4.28 4.70 -2.02
N ILE A 101 5.45 4.08 -1.89
CA ILE A 101 5.61 2.66 -1.51
C ILE A 101 6.14 2.59 -0.08
N GLN A 102 5.42 1.88 0.80
CA GLN A 102 5.91 1.54 2.13
C GLN A 102 7.02 0.49 2.01
N LYS A 103 8.22 0.80 2.49
CA LYS A 103 9.39 -0.08 2.36
C LYS A 103 9.87 -0.64 3.71
N GLY A 104 9.40 -0.08 4.83
CA GLY A 104 9.75 -0.50 6.19
C GLY A 104 8.55 -0.78 7.08
N ILE A 105 8.83 -1.08 8.35
CA ILE A 105 7.83 -1.44 9.37
C ILE A 105 7.22 -0.17 10.02
N THR A 106 7.96 0.92 10.06
CA THR A 106 7.52 2.20 10.64
C THR A 106 6.80 3.06 9.59
N ALA A 107 5.73 3.74 9.96
CA ALA A 107 4.88 4.53 9.06
C ALA A 107 5.63 5.60 8.23
N ASP A 108 6.78 6.09 8.72
CA ASP A 108 7.57 7.12 8.04
C ASP A 108 8.51 6.54 6.97
N ASP A 109 8.71 5.22 6.92
CA ASP A 109 9.65 4.59 6.01
C ASP A 109 9.01 4.31 4.64
N THR A 110 8.78 5.37 3.89
CA THR A 110 8.22 5.34 2.54
C THR A 110 9.26 5.68 1.47
N LEU A 111 9.03 5.22 0.25
CA LEU A 111 9.71 5.64 -0.97
C LEU A 111 8.66 6.28 -1.88
N VAL A 112 8.82 7.55 -2.21
CA VAL A 112 7.97 8.24 -3.18
C VAL A 112 8.60 8.11 -4.57
N LEU A 113 7.89 7.48 -5.50
CA LEU A 113 8.24 7.38 -6.90
C LEU A 113 7.62 8.52 -7.66
N ASP A 114 8.44 9.52 -7.94
CA ASP A 114 8.07 10.65 -8.78
C ASP A 114 7.81 10.22 -10.24
N MET A 115 6.57 10.35 -10.74
CA MET A 115 6.13 9.82 -12.05
C MET A 115 5.53 10.91 -12.96
N PRO A 116 6.38 11.71 -13.62
CA PRO A 116 5.96 12.87 -14.39
C PRO A 116 5.08 12.51 -15.58
N ASN A 117 4.10 13.36 -15.83
CA ASN A 117 3.26 13.29 -17.01
C ASN A 117 4.14 13.49 -18.26
N CYS A 118 4.15 12.48 -19.13
CA CYS A 118 4.93 12.48 -20.38
C CYS A 118 4.04 12.68 -21.62
N THR A 119 2.92 13.38 -21.48
CA THR A 119 2.09 13.75 -22.64
C THR A 119 2.79 14.77 -23.53
N GLY A 120 2.40 14.83 -24.80
CA GLY A 120 3.02 15.74 -25.77
C GLY A 120 2.95 17.21 -25.35
N THR A 121 1.90 17.64 -24.67
CA THR A 121 1.76 19.01 -24.16
C THR A 121 2.78 19.31 -23.05
N GLU A 122 2.88 18.43 -22.05
CA GLU A 122 3.81 18.56 -20.91
C GLU A 122 5.29 18.47 -21.33
N LEU A 123 5.58 17.69 -22.37
CA LEU A 123 6.93 17.58 -22.92
C LEU A 123 7.30 18.76 -23.86
N GLY A 124 6.47 19.80 -23.95
CA GLY A 124 6.74 20.97 -24.77
C GLY A 124 6.56 20.73 -26.28
N MET A 125 5.68 19.79 -26.64
CA MET A 125 5.30 19.45 -28.01
C MET A 125 3.81 19.73 -28.33
N PRO A 126 3.22 20.89 -27.96
CA PRO A 126 1.84 21.18 -28.34
C PRO A 126 1.77 21.45 -29.84
N GLY A 127 1.21 20.51 -30.61
CA GLY A 127 0.88 20.71 -32.03
C GLY A 127 2.10 21.00 -32.92
N LEU A 128 2.91 19.98 -33.19
CA LEU A 128 4.04 20.08 -34.11
C LEU A 128 3.60 20.47 -35.53
N ASN A 129 4.28 21.44 -36.13
CA ASN A 129 4.03 21.89 -37.50
C ASN A 129 5.29 21.70 -38.37
N ILE A 130 5.15 20.98 -39.48
CA ILE A 130 6.24 20.62 -40.41
C ILE A 130 6.02 21.26 -41.80
N SER A 131 5.14 22.25 -41.92
CA SER A 131 4.79 22.85 -43.22
C SER A 131 5.90 23.71 -43.82
N THR A 132 6.85 24.20 -43.03
CA THR A 132 7.99 25.00 -43.50
C THR A 132 9.31 24.44 -42.97
N ALA A 133 10.43 24.77 -43.63
CA ALA A 133 11.76 24.32 -43.18
C ALA A 133 12.11 24.84 -41.77
N GLU A 134 11.68 26.06 -41.44
CA GLU A 134 11.89 26.66 -40.12
C GLU A 134 11.06 25.96 -39.04
N THR A 135 9.75 25.76 -39.28
CA THR A 135 8.87 25.08 -38.32
C THR A 135 9.26 23.61 -38.13
N ALA A 136 9.76 22.95 -39.18
CA ALA A 136 10.31 21.60 -39.10
C ALA A 136 11.59 21.54 -38.23
N SER A 137 12.47 22.54 -38.31
CA SER A 137 13.68 22.61 -37.47
C SER A 137 13.32 22.77 -35.99
N ASN A 138 12.36 23.65 -35.68
CA ASN A 138 11.85 23.84 -34.32
C ASN A 138 11.17 22.57 -33.78
N ALA A 139 10.38 21.88 -34.60
CA ALA A 139 9.75 20.60 -34.24
C ALA A 139 10.78 19.53 -33.85
N ILE A 140 11.89 19.42 -34.60
CA ILE A 140 12.99 18.50 -34.28
C ILE A 140 13.62 18.86 -32.93
N GLN A 141 13.77 20.15 -32.63
CA GLN A 141 14.34 20.59 -31.36
C GLN A 141 13.42 20.26 -30.17
N SER A 142 12.11 20.49 -30.30
CA SER A 142 11.12 20.09 -29.28
C SER A 142 11.12 18.59 -29.04
N ILE A 143 11.15 17.78 -30.11
CA ILE A 143 11.24 16.31 -29.99
C ILE A 143 12.52 15.89 -29.26
N LYS A 144 13.66 16.50 -29.58
CA LYS A 144 14.93 16.18 -28.93
C LYS A 144 14.88 16.48 -27.42
N ASN A 145 14.30 17.62 -27.03
CA ASN A 145 14.12 17.97 -25.63
C ASN A 145 13.21 16.98 -24.91
N ALA A 146 12.08 16.61 -25.53
CA ALA A 146 11.16 15.60 -25.00
C ALA A 146 11.83 14.23 -24.80
N ILE A 147 12.68 13.80 -25.74
CA ILE A 147 13.46 12.56 -25.62
C ILE A 147 14.44 12.64 -24.45
N THR A 148 15.14 13.76 -24.29
CA THR A 148 16.08 13.97 -23.18
C THR A 148 15.36 13.91 -21.83
N ILE A 149 14.22 14.59 -21.71
CA ILE A 149 13.39 14.59 -20.50
C ILE A 149 12.90 13.18 -20.17
N THR A 150 12.31 12.47 -21.15
CA THR A 150 11.83 11.09 -20.97
C THR A 150 12.96 10.14 -20.57
N SER A 151 14.16 10.33 -21.15
CA SER A 151 15.33 9.50 -20.83
C SER A 151 15.81 9.75 -19.41
N ALA A 152 15.79 10.99 -18.93
CA ALA A 152 16.11 11.34 -17.55
C ALA A 152 15.12 10.69 -16.57
N TYR A 153 13.82 10.68 -16.90
CA TYR A 153 12.82 10.00 -16.08
C TYR A 153 13.01 8.48 -16.04
N ARG A 154 13.34 7.83 -17.17
CA ARG A 154 13.70 6.40 -17.17
C ARG A 154 14.94 6.11 -16.32
N ALA A 155 15.94 6.98 -16.35
CA ALA A 155 17.12 6.83 -15.51
C ALA A 155 16.77 6.92 -14.02
N ARG A 156 15.89 7.87 -13.63
CA ARG A 156 15.36 7.96 -12.26
C ARG A 156 14.58 6.71 -11.86
N MET A 157 13.74 6.17 -12.74
CA MET A 157 13.03 4.91 -12.49
C MET A 157 13.98 3.73 -12.27
N GLY A 158 15.06 3.63 -13.05
CA GLY A 158 16.10 2.62 -12.83
C GLY A 158 16.79 2.78 -11.47
N ALA A 159 17.05 4.01 -11.02
CA ALA A 159 17.59 4.27 -9.70
C ALA A 159 16.61 3.86 -8.58
N TYR A 160 15.30 4.14 -8.73
CA TYR A 160 14.29 3.68 -7.80
C TYR A 160 14.18 2.16 -7.76
N GLN A 161 14.25 1.47 -8.91
CA GLN A 161 14.29 0.01 -8.98
C GLN A 161 15.47 -0.57 -8.20
N ASN A 162 16.68 -0.05 -8.42
CA ASN A 162 17.87 -0.50 -7.70
C ASN A 162 17.72 -0.27 -6.18
N ARG A 163 17.18 0.88 -5.78
CA ARG A 163 16.93 1.18 -4.37
C ARG A 163 15.88 0.26 -3.75
N LEU A 164 14.84 -0.11 -4.51
CA LEU A 164 13.83 -1.09 -4.10
C LEU A 164 14.41 -2.50 -3.97
N GLU A 165 15.26 -2.94 -4.90
CA GLU A 165 15.95 -4.23 -4.82
C GLU A 165 16.84 -4.32 -3.57
N HIS A 166 17.61 -3.26 -3.28
CA HIS A 166 18.42 -3.19 -2.07
C HIS A 166 17.57 -3.19 -0.80
N THR A 167 16.46 -2.44 -0.81
CA THR A 167 15.56 -2.39 0.35
C THR A 167 14.88 -3.74 0.57
N LEU A 168 14.45 -4.41 -0.51
CA LEU A 168 13.88 -5.75 -0.46
C LEU A 168 14.86 -6.76 0.13
N SER A 169 16.10 -6.77 -0.35
CA SER A 169 17.14 -7.67 0.17
C SER A 169 17.40 -7.40 1.66
N ASN A 170 17.43 -6.13 2.07
CA ASN A 170 17.60 -5.77 3.48
C ASN A 170 16.42 -6.24 4.34
N VAL A 171 15.17 -6.04 3.89
CA VAL A 171 13.96 -6.48 4.61
C VAL A 171 13.90 -8.00 4.70
N GLN A 172 14.28 -8.73 3.65
CA GLN A 172 14.36 -10.20 3.66
C GLN A 172 15.38 -10.69 4.70
N ASN A 173 16.59 -10.11 4.72
CA ASN A 173 17.59 -10.44 5.72
C ASN A 173 17.10 -10.12 7.14
N TYR A 174 16.42 -8.98 7.33
CA TYR A 174 15.85 -8.61 8.62
C TYR A 174 14.76 -9.59 9.05
N ALA A 175 13.87 -10.00 8.15
CA ALA A 175 12.82 -10.98 8.40
C ALA A 175 13.39 -12.36 8.77
N GLU A 176 14.45 -12.81 8.10
CA GLU A 176 15.15 -14.05 8.43
C GLU A 176 15.76 -13.98 9.84
N ASN A 177 16.46 -12.89 10.15
CA ASN A 177 17.05 -12.68 11.48
C ASN A 177 15.99 -12.61 12.60
N LEU A 178 14.85 -11.98 12.32
CA LEU A 178 13.74 -11.86 13.26
C LEU A 178 13.07 -13.22 13.49
N THR A 179 12.82 -13.98 12.42
CA THR A 179 12.26 -15.35 12.50
C THR A 179 13.20 -16.28 13.26
N ALA A 180 14.51 -16.21 12.99
CA ALA A 180 15.50 -17.01 13.71
C ALA A 180 15.58 -16.62 15.20
N SER A 181 15.43 -15.34 15.53
CA SER A 181 15.36 -14.86 16.91
C SER A 181 14.09 -15.30 17.60
N GLU A 182 12.95 -15.24 16.92
CA GLU A 182 11.67 -15.74 17.42
C GLU A 182 11.72 -17.25 17.69
N SER A 183 12.30 -18.04 16.78
CA SER A 183 12.50 -19.49 16.99
C SER A 183 13.33 -19.74 18.24
N ARG A 184 14.45 -19.02 18.43
CA ARG A 184 15.28 -19.18 19.63
C ARG A 184 14.54 -18.82 20.91
N ILE A 185 13.76 -17.74 20.91
CA ILE A 185 12.96 -17.33 22.07
C ILE A 185 11.91 -18.39 22.37
N ARG A 186 11.15 -18.82 21.35
CA ARG A 186 10.12 -19.85 21.47
C ARG A 186 10.70 -21.17 21.97
N ASP A 187 11.83 -21.60 21.43
CA ASP A 187 12.49 -22.84 21.83
C ASP A 187 13.03 -22.76 23.26
N ALA A 188 13.56 -21.59 23.68
CA ALA A 188 13.99 -21.36 25.06
C ALA A 188 12.82 -21.36 26.05
N ASP A 189 11.70 -20.72 25.69
CA ASP A 189 10.49 -20.68 26.51
C ASP A 189 9.85 -22.08 26.61
N ILE A 190 9.78 -22.84 25.50
CA ILE A 190 9.33 -24.23 25.50
C ILE A 190 10.25 -25.09 26.37
N ALA A 191 11.57 -24.95 26.26
CA ALA A 191 12.50 -25.69 27.08
C ALA A 191 12.30 -25.39 28.57
N LYS A 192 12.09 -24.11 28.94
CA LYS A 192 11.80 -23.70 30.31
C LYS A 192 10.52 -24.34 30.84
N GLU A 193 9.41 -24.22 30.12
CA GLU A 193 8.13 -24.85 30.48
C GLU A 193 8.25 -26.38 30.59
N MET A 194 8.98 -27.01 29.67
CA MET A 194 9.24 -28.45 29.72
C MET A 194 10.06 -28.86 30.94
N THR A 195 11.09 -28.08 31.31
CA THR A 195 11.87 -28.36 32.53
C THR A 195 11.03 -28.19 33.80
N GLU A 196 10.14 -27.20 33.83
CA GLU A 196 9.26 -26.94 34.95
C GLU A 196 8.18 -28.03 35.07
N LEU A 197 7.60 -28.45 33.93
CA LEU A 197 6.72 -29.61 33.83
C LEU A 197 7.40 -30.90 34.31
N ILE A 198 8.62 -31.17 33.86
CA ILE A 198 9.40 -32.35 34.29
C ILE A 198 9.71 -32.29 35.78
N LYS A 199 10.14 -31.13 36.30
CA LYS A 199 10.38 -30.93 37.73
C LYS A 199 9.12 -31.21 38.55
N ASN A 200 7.98 -30.70 38.13
CA ASN A 200 6.70 -30.94 38.79
C ASN A 200 6.28 -32.41 38.74
N ARG A 201 6.53 -33.11 37.62
CA ARG A 201 6.31 -34.57 37.51
C ARG A 201 7.24 -35.35 38.44
N ILE A 202 8.53 -35.01 38.50
CA ILE A 202 9.49 -35.65 39.41
C ILE A 202 9.07 -35.44 40.87
N ILE A 203 8.63 -34.23 41.25
CA ILE A 203 8.13 -33.97 42.62
C ILE A 203 6.89 -34.82 42.92
N ALA A 204 5.96 -34.95 41.96
CA ALA A 204 4.77 -35.76 42.14
C ALA A 204 5.13 -37.27 42.30
N GLU A 205 6.01 -37.80 41.45
CA GLU A 205 6.48 -39.19 41.54
C GLU A 205 7.30 -39.44 42.82
N ALA A 206 8.19 -38.51 43.19
CA ALA A 206 8.95 -38.57 44.44
C ALA A 206 8.03 -38.48 45.66
N GLY A 207 6.98 -37.65 45.63
CA GLY A 207 5.97 -37.57 46.69
C GLY A 207 5.24 -38.91 46.88
N ILE A 208 4.87 -39.57 45.78
CA ILE A 208 4.26 -40.91 45.82
C ILE A 208 5.25 -41.96 46.35
N ALA A 209 6.51 -41.93 45.92
CA ALA A 209 7.55 -42.85 46.39
C ALA A 209 7.88 -42.64 47.89
N VAL A 210 7.94 -41.39 48.34
CA VAL A 210 8.15 -41.03 49.77
C VAL A 210 6.94 -41.45 50.61
N LEU A 211 5.71 -41.27 50.12
CA LEU A 211 4.50 -41.77 50.77
C LEU A 211 4.48 -43.31 50.83
N ALA A 212 4.90 -43.99 49.77
CA ALA A 212 4.99 -45.45 49.76
C ALA A 212 6.03 -45.96 50.76
N GLN A 213 7.21 -45.31 50.84
CA GLN A 213 8.26 -45.66 51.78
C GLN A 213 7.91 -45.30 53.23
N ALA A 214 7.24 -44.17 53.47
CA ALA A 214 6.73 -43.77 54.77
C ALA A 214 5.59 -44.68 55.27
N ASN A 215 4.82 -45.30 54.38
CA ASN A 215 3.82 -46.31 54.74
C ASN A 215 4.43 -47.72 54.96
N ALA A 216 5.55 -48.05 54.30
CA ALA A 216 6.25 -49.33 54.48
C ALA A 216 7.09 -49.40 55.77
N LEU A 217 7.65 -48.27 56.21
CA LEU A 217 8.44 -48.15 57.43
C LEU A 217 7.67 -48.58 58.71
N PRO A 218 6.45 -48.09 58.99
CA PRO A 218 5.68 -48.51 60.17
C PRO A 218 5.23 -49.98 60.12
N GLN A 219 5.00 -50.56 58.93
CA GLN A 219 4.66 -51.99 58.81
C GLN A 219 5.85 -52.90 59.13
N SER A 220 7.07 -52.44 58.83
CA SER A 220 8.31 -53.16 59.16
C SER A 220 8.59 -53.13 60.66
N ILE A 221 8.26 -52.01 61.33
CA ILE A 221 8.34 -51.91 62.80
C ILE A 221 7.29 -52.80 63.48
N LEU A 222 6.08 -52.92 62.93
CA LEU A 222 5.05 -53.80 63.48
C LEU A 222 5.42 -55.30 63.39
N LYS A 223 6.22 -55.68 62.39
CA LYS A 223 6.82 -57.03 62.27
C LYS A 223 7.94 -57.30 63.28
N LEU A 224 8.51 -56.26 63.90
CA LEU A 224 9.51 -56.36 64.96
C LEU A 224 8.88 -56.31 66.37
N LEU A 225 7.59 -55.99 66.46
CA LEU A 225 6.84 -55.92 67.73
C LEU A 225 5.87 -57.09 67.93
N MET A 226 5.76 -57.99 66.94
CA MET A 226 5.02 -59.26 67.02
C MET A 226 5.98 -60.44 66.90
#